data_AF-A0A947N7G6-F1
#
_entry.id   AF-A0A947N7G6-F1
#
_cell.length_a   1.000
_cell.length_b   1.000
_cell.length_c   1.000
_cell.angle_alpha   90.00
_cell.angle_beta   90.00
_cell.angle_gamma   90.00
#
_symmetry.space_group_name_H-M   'P 1'
#
loop_
_entity.id
_entity.type
_entity.pdbx_description
1 polymer ?
#
loop_
_entity_poly.entity_id
_entity_poly.type
_entity_poly.pdbx_seq_one_letter_code
_entity_poly.pdbx_strand_id
1 'polypeptide(L)'
;MKLGLLLGYSGAKLSLPMDTVKQAETLGFDSVWTAEAYGSDAVTPAAWILAQTSKIKVGTAIMQMPARTPAMCAMTAMSLDQLSGGRFIVGLGASGPQVVEGWHGVPYGKPVTRTREYIQIMKKIFEREGPVEFDGGMYQMPYKGPGATGLGKPLKSILHGDPSIPIYTASITPAGVSASAEVADGV
;
A
#
# COMPACT_ATOMS: atom_id res chain seq x y z
N MET A 1 7.78 8.17 -22.22
CA MET A 1 8.58 7.49 -21.18
C MET A 1 8.37 8.24 -19.87
N LYS A 2 8.16 7.55 -18.73
CA LYS A 2 8.02 8.16 -17.39
C LYS A 2 9.26 7.86 -16.55
N LEU A 3 9.75 8.83 -15.79
CA LEU A 3 10.91 8.68 -14.92
C LEU A 3 10.48 8.74 -13.45
N GLY A 4 11.01 7.82 -12.63
CA GLY A 4 10.76 7.76 -11.19
C GLY A 4 12.06 7.85 -10.39
N LEU A 5 12.02 8.47 -9.22
CA LEU A 5 13.14 8.56 -8.28
C LEU A 5 12.90 7.62 -7.09
N LEU A 6 13.78 6.64 -6.87
CA LEU A 6 13.72 5.75 -5.70
C LEU A 6 14.59 6.30 -4.57
N LEU A 7 14.01 6.52 -3.38
CA LEU A 7 14.74 7.10 -2.24
C LEU A 7 15.49 6.04 -1.40
N GLY A 8 15.16 4.76 -1.57
CA GLY A 8 15.76 3.66 -0.82
C GLY A 8 15.33 3.60 0.65
N TYR A 9 16.01 2.77 1.42
CA TYR A 9 15.74 2.58 2.85
C TYR A 9 16.38 3.67 3.71
N SER A 10 15.71 3.97 4.82
CA SER A 10 16.26 4.82 5.86
C SER A 10 17.39 4.11 6.62
N GLY A 11 18.43 4.86 6.97
CA GLY A 11 19.44 4.41 7.92
C GLY A 11 19.01 4.59 9.38
N ALA A 12 19.96 4.74 10.29
CA ALA A 12 19.70 4.93 11.72
C ALA A 12 18.88 6.20 12.07
N LYS A 13 18.87 7.18 11.17
CA LYS A 13 18.03 8.39 11.25
C LYS A 13 17.34 8.57 9.90
N LEU A 14 16.02 8.78 9.92
CA LEU A 14 15.26 9.11 8.72
C LEU A 14 15.67 10.51 8.24
N SER A 15 16.11 10.59 6.99
CA SER A 15 16.41 11.83 6.29
C SER A 15 15.92 11.71 4.85
N LEU A 16 15.21 12.73 4.37
CA LEU A 16 14.67 12.77 3.01
C LEU A 16 15.43 13.84 2.21
N PRO A 17 15.93 13.53 1.01
CA PRO A 17 16.65 14.49 0.17
C PRO A 17 15.65 15.44 -0.53
N MET A 18 14.93 16.26 0.25
CA MET A 18 13.82 17.08 -0.26
C MET A 18 14.23 18.04 -1.38
N ASP A 19 15.45 18.58 -1.35
CA ASP A 19 15.96 19.43 -2.43
C ASP A 19 16.08 18.64 -3.75
N THR A 20 16.53 17.38 -3.68
CA THR A 20 16.57 16.47 -4.83
C THR A 20 15.16 16.15 -5.33
N VAL A 21 14.20 15.92 -4.42
CA VAL A 21 12.81 15.64 -4.79
C VAL A 21 12.16 16.83 -5.50
N LYS A 22 12.36 18.05 -4.99
CA LYS A 22 11.85 19.28 -5.62
C LYS A 22 12.53 19.57 -6.97
N GLN A 23 13.83 19.26 -7.08
CA GLN A 23 14.53 19.35 -8.35
C GLN A 23 13.98 18.33 -9.36
N ALA A 24 13.73 17.09 -8.94
CA ALA A 24 13.13 16.07 -9.79
C ALA A 24 11.73 16.49 -10.29
N GLU A 25 10.91 17.08 -9.43
CA GLU A 25 9.60 17.67 -9.82
C GLU A 25 9.78 18.76 -10.88
N THR A 26 10.75 19.67 -10.71
CA THR A 26 11.03 20.75 -11.67
C THR A 26 11.51 20.22 -13.02
N LEU A 27 12.27 19.11 -13.02
CA LEU A 27 12.74 18.43 -14.22
C LEU A 27 11.67 17.55 -14.89
N GLY A 28 10.47 17.43 -14.31
CA GLY A 28 9.37 16.67 -14.88
C GLY A 28 9.43 15.16 -14.62
N PHE A 29 10.08 14.72 -13.53
CA PHE A 29 9.93 13.34 -13.06
C PHE A 29 8.46 13.07 -12.72
N ASP A 30 7.97 11.89 -13.09
CA ASP A 30 6.58 11.49 -12.89
C ASP A 30 6.31 11.15 -11.42
N SER A 31 7.28 10.48 -10.77
CA SER A 31 7.09 9.97 -9.41
C SER A 31 8.37 9.92 -8.56
N VAL A 32 8.18 9.90 -7.25
CA VAL A 32 9.21 9.57 -6.24
C VAL A 32 8.69 8.47 -5.31
N TRP A 33 9.57 7.58 -4.87
CA TRP A 33 9.20 6.35 -4.18
C TRP A 33 9.91 6.21 -2.83
N THR A 34 9.13 6.11 -1.75
CA THR A 34 9.61 5.81 -0.38
C THR A 34 9.69 4.30 -0.16
N ALA A 35 10.37 3.83 0.89
CA ALA A 35 10.52 2.40 1.15
C ALA A 35 10.23 2.03 2.61
N GLU A 36 9.78 0.79 2.82
CA GLU A 36 9.50 0.21 4.13
C GLU A 36 10.34 -1.04 4.37
N ALA A 37 10.95 -1.10 5.54
CA ALA A 37 11.58 -2.28 6.12
C ALA A 37 11.22 -2.32 7.61
N TYR A 38 12.12 -2.77 8.48
CA TYR A 38 11.94 -2.79 9.95
C TYR A 38 12.61 -1.57 10.63
N GLY A 39 12.33 -0.37 10.11
CA GLY A 39 12.92 0.89 10.60
C GLY A 39 11.94 2.05 10.49
N SER A 40 11.93 2.73 9.33
CA SER A 40 10.88 3.69 8.99
C SER A 40 9.72 3.01 8.24
N ASP A 41 8.49 3.46 8.46
CA ASP A 41 7.36 3.12 7.59
C ASP A 41 7.44 3.87 6.25
N ALA A 42 6.75 3.39 5.21
CA ALA A 42 6.75 4.07 3.90
C ALA A 42 5.75 5.23 3.78
N VAL A 43 4.74 5.30 4.65
CA VAL A 43 3.59 6.22 4.53
C VAL A 43 3.95 7.60 5.07
N THR A 44 4.59 7.68 6.23
CA THR A 44 5.04 8.92 6.86
C THR A 44 5.93 9.76 5.94
N PRO A 45 7.03 9.23 5.36
CA PRO A 45 7.82 10.00 4.41
C PRO A 45 7.05 10.33 3.12
N ALA A 46 6.13 9.47 2.68
CA ALA A 46 5.32 9.76 1.49
C ALA A 46 4.39 10.96 1.73
N ALA A 47 3.71 10.99 2.88
CA ALA A 47 2.88 12.11 3.30
C ALA A 47 3.69 13.41 3.41
N TRP A 48 4.88 13.34 4.01
CA TRP A 48 5.78 14.49 4.16
C TRP A 48 6.21 15.09 2.81
N ILE A 49 6.49 14.24 1.82
CA ILE A 49 6.84 14.67 0.46
C ILE A 49 5.61 15.23 -0.25
N LEU A 50 4.47 14.53 -0.18
CA LEU A 50 3.20 14.96 -0.79
C LEU A 50 2.82 16.37 -0.33
N ALA A 51 2.96 16.66 0.97
CA ALA A 51 2.63 17.97 1.55
C ALA A 51 3.57 19.11 1.10
N GLN A 52 4.76 18.79 0.59
CA GLN A 52 5.79 19.78 0.21
C GLN A 52 6.05 19.83 -1.30
N THR A 53 5.22 19.16 -2.08
CA THR A 53 5.28 19.08 -3.54
C THR A 53 3.90 19.35 -4.11
N SER A 54 3.82 19.70 -5.40
CA SER A 54 2.57 20.15 -6.01
C SER A 54 2.15 19.36 -7.25
N LYS A 55 3.07 18.62 -7.87
CA LYS A 55 2.88 17.95 -9.17
C LYS A 55 3.39 16.52 -9.16
N ILE A 56 4.57 16.27 -8.57
CA ILE A 56 5.16 14.93 -8.59
C ILE A 56 4.28 13.95 -7.83
N LYS A 57 4.12 12.74 -8.37
CA LYS A 57 3.44 11.65 -7.67
C LYS A 57 4.35 11.03 -6.62
N VAL A 58 3.77 10.48 -5.57
CA VAL A 58 4.53 9.83 -4.51
C VAL A 58 4.00 8.42 -4.32
N GLY A 59 4.88 7.44 -4.52
CA GLY A 59 4.58 6.03 -4.34
C GLY A 59 5.33 5.40 -3.18
N THR A 60 4.89 4.21 -2.79
CA THR A 60 5.62 3.37 -1.83
C THR A 60 6.22 2.17 -2.54
N ALA A 61 7.52 1.93 -2.40
CA ALA A 61 8.25 0.78 -2.93
C ALA A 61 8.94 0.01 -1.79
N ILE A 62 8.21 -0.64 -0.90
CA ILE A 62 6.75 -0.90 -0.88
C ILE A 62 6.19 -0.65 0.52
N MET A 63 4.87 -0.59 0.68
CA MET A 63 4.19 -0.85 1.95
C MET A 63 4.15 -2.36 2.18
N GLN A 64 4.57 -2.83 3.37
CA GLN A 64 4.53 -4.24 3.68
C GLN A 64 3.10 -4.64 4.05
N MET A 65 2.49 -5.54 3.27
CA MET A 65 1.15 -6.08 3.58
C MET A 65 1.00 -6.65 5.01
N PRO A 66 1.99 -7.32 5.64
CA PRO A 66 1.84 -7.78 7.02
C PRO A 66 1.82 -6.66 8.06
N ALA A 67 2.28 -5.45 7.73
CA ALA A 67 2.35 -4.33 8.67
C ALA A 67 0.99 -3.67 8.95
N ARG A 68 -0.02 -3.93 8.10
CA ARG A 68 -1.35 -3.30 8.18
C ARG A 68 -2.42 -4.14 7.49
N THR A 69 -3.65 -4.12 8.00
CA THR A 69 -4.79 -4.77 7.33
C THR A 69 -5.08 -4.13 5.97
N PRO A 70 -5.71 -4.86 5.02
CA PRO A 70 -6.09 -4.27 3.73
C PRO A 70 -7.05 -3.09 3.89
N ALA A 71 -7.93 -3.12 4.90
CA ALA A 71 -8.80 -2.00 5.22
C ALA A 71 -8.01 -0.76 5.67
N MET A 72 -7.02 -0.93 6.54
CA MET A 72 -6.16 0.18 6.97
C MET A 72 -5.35 0.75 5.79
N CYS A 73 -4.81 -0.11 4.93
CA CYS A 73 -4.08 0.35 3.74
C CYS A 73 -4.97 1.12 2.76
N ALA A 74 -6.21 0.66 2.53
CA ALA A 74 -7.18 1.39 1.72
C ALA A 74 -7.51 2.77 2.34
N MET A 75 -7.74 2.83 3.66
CA MET A 75 -7.96 4.10 4.36
C MET A 75 -6.78 5.06 4.18
N THR A 76 -5.55 4.58 4.39
CA THR A 76 -4.33 5.37 4.17
C THR A 76 -4.25 5.89 2.74
N ALA A 77 -4.49 5.03 1.75
CA ALA A 77 -4.41 5.38 0.34
C ALA A 77 -5.43 6.48 -0.02
N MET A 78 -6.70 6.33 0.38
CA MET A 78 -7.74 7.33 0.11
C MET A 78 -7.43 8.67 0.80
N SER A 79 -6.90 8.66 2.03
CA SER A 79 -6.53 9.89 2.71
C SER A 79 -5.39 10.62 2.02
N LEU A 80 -4.32 9.90 1.63
CA LEU A 80 -3.20 10.51 0.92
C LEU A 80 -3.60 10.97 -0.48
N ASP A 81 -4.44 10.21 -1.16
CA ASP A 81 -4.95 10.56 -2.48
C ASP A 81 -5.73 11.89 -2.44
N GLN A 82 -6.72 12.00 -1.54
CA GLN A 82 -7.49 13.24 -1.41
C GLN A 82 -6.66 14.43 -0.94
N LEU A 83 -5.78 14.25 0.05
CA LEU A 83 -4.94 15.33 0.56
C LEU A 83 -3.92 15.82 -0.48
N SER A 84 -3.48 14.93 -1.37
CA SER A 84 -2.50 15.27 -2.40
C SER A 84 -3.13 15.70 -3.73
N GLY A 85 -4.45 15.55 -3.89
CA GLY A 85 -5.15 15.80 -5.16
C GLY A 85 -4.87 14.75 -6.22
N GLY A 86 -4.91 13.46 -5.86
CA GLY A 86 -4.78 12.35 -6.82
C GLY A 86 -3.34 11.89 -7.09
N ARG A 87 -2.38 12.21 -6.21
CA ARG A 87 -0.94 12.02 -6.48
C ARG A 87 -0.32 10.83 -5.75
N PHE A 88 -1.08 10.11 -4.94
CA PHE A 88 -0.55 8.95 -4.22
C PHE A 88 -0.60 7.69 -5.08
N ILE A 89 0.47 6.88 -5.01
CA ILE A 89 0.55 5.57 -5.66
C ILE A 89 0.77 4.51 -4.58
N VAL A 90 -0.10 3.52 -4.53
CA VAL A 90 0.05 2.39 -3.60
C VAL A 90 1.04 1.42 -4.23
N GLY A 91 2.17 1.16 -3.59
CA GLY A 91 2.98 -0.01 -3.93
C GLY A 91 3.06 -0.98 -2.75
N LEU A 92 2.78 -2.25 -3.01
CA LEU A 92 2.61 -3.30 -2.00
C LEU A 92 3.66 -4.39 -2.15
N GLY A 93 4.04 -5.00 -1.04
CA GLY A 93 4.90 -6.19 -1.06
C GLY A 93 4.59 -7.17 0.06
N ALA A 94 4.83 -8.44 -0.24
CA ALA A 94 4.59 -9.53 0.70
C ALA A 94 5.56 -9.58 1.88
N SER A 95 6.74 -8.96 1.71
CA SER A 95 7.89 -9.09 2.62
C SER A 95 8.40 -10.55 2.73
N GLY A 96 9.41 -10.77 3.57
CA GLY A 96 10.01 -12.08 3.85
C GLY A 96 9.73 -12.54 5.29
N PRO A 97 9.80 -13.86 5.57
CA PRO A 97 9.43 -14.43 6.87
C PRO A 97 10.18 -13.80 8.04
N GLN A 98 11.45 -13.42 7.85
CA GLN A 98 12.23 -12.74 8.88
C GLN A 98 11.56 -11.46 9.41
N VAL A 99 10.97 -10.64 8.52
CA VAL A 99 10.29 -9.42 8.92
C VAL A 99 8.85 -9.72 9.34
N VAL A 100 8.16 -10.59 8.59
CA VAL A 100 6.76 -10.90 8.87
C VAL A 100 6.58 -11.52 10.26
N GLU A 101 7.40 -12.52 10.59
CA GLU A 101 7.30 -13.26 11.83
C GLU A 101 8.14 -12.60 12.93
N GLY A 102 9.36 -12.16 12.60
CA GLY A 102 10.29 -11.60 13.58
C GLY A 102 9.99 -10.16 14.02
N TRP A 103 9.37 -9.34 13.14
CA TRP A 103 9.10 -7.93 13.43
C TRP A 103 7.61 -7.65 13.65
N HIS A 104 6.74 -8.16 12.77
CA HIS A 104 5.30 -7.94 12.88
C HIS A 104 4.59 -8.98 13.75
N GLY A 105 5.25 -10.09 14.10
CA GLY A 105 4.68 -11.11 14.98
C GLY A 105 3.47 -11.84 14.38
N VAL A 106 3.34 -11.86 13.05
CA VAL A 106 2.24 -12.53 12.34
C VAL A 106 2.75 -13.67 11.47
N PRO A 107 1.94 -14.70 11.18
CA PRO A 107 2.37 -15.80 10.33
C PRO A 107 2.76 -15.34 8.91
N TYR A 108 3.84 -15.91 8.36
CA TYR A 108 4.24 -15.63 6.98
C TYR A 108 3.13 -15.99 5.97
N GLY A 109 2.54 -17.18 6.12
CA GLY A 109 1.35 -17.61 5.39
C GLY A 109 1.60 -17.81 3.89
N LYS A 110 0.60 -17.47 3.07
CA LYS A 110 0.61 -17.64 1.60
C LYS A 110 0.74 -16.28 0.91
N PRO A 111 1.96 -15.82 0.57
CA PRO A 111 2.19 -14.44 0.10
C PRO A 111 1.46 -14.09 -1.20
N VAL A 112 1.36 -15.05 -2.13
CA VAL A 112 0.65 -14.85 -3.41
C VAL A 112 -0.86 -14.73 -3.18
N THR A 113 -1.45 -15.61 -2.37
CA THR A 113 -2.87 -15.52 -1.98
C THR A 113 -3.16 -14.23 -1.22
N ARG A 114 -2.29 -13.87 -0.27
CA ARG A 114 -2.38 -12.60 0.46
C ARG A 114 -2.43 -11.43 -0.50
N THR A 115 -1.53 -11.36 -1.48
CA THR A 115 -1.50 -10.27 -2.48
C THR A 115 -2.83 -10.12 -3.21
N ARG A 116 -3.39 -11.23 -3.72
CA ARG A 116 -4.69 -11.20 -4.41
C ARG A 116 -5.81 -10.69 -3.52
N GLU A 117 -5.99 -11.32 -2.37
CA GLU A 117 -7.10 -10.98 -1.46
C GLU A 117 -6.96 -9.56 -0.90
N TYR A 118 -5.74 -9.13 -0.57
CA TYR A 118 -5.46 -7.79 -0.07
C TYR A 118 -5.90 -6.71 -1.07
N ILE A 119 -5.51 -6.87 -2.34
CA ILE A 119 -5.83 -5.92 -3.40
C ILE A 119 -7.31 -5.96 -3.74
N GLN A 120 -7.93 -7.14 -3.79
CA GLN A 120 -9.38 -7.28 -3.98
C GLN A 120 -10.18 -6.55 -2.90
N ILE A 121 -9.77 -6.66 -1.63
CA ILE A 121 -10.40 -5.94 -0.53
C ILE A 121 -10.20 -4.42 -0.69
N MET A 122 -8.98 -3.97 -1.02
CA MET A 122 -8.73 -2.54 -1.26
C MET A 122 -9.60 -1.99 -2.39
N LYS A 123 -9.69 -2.70 -3.52
CA LYS A 123 -10.53 -2.29 -4.67
C LYS A 123 -12.01 -2.22 -4.29
N LYS A 124 -12.55 -3.23 -3.58
CA LYS A 124 -13.92 -3.18 -3.03
C LYS A 124 -14.16 -1.95 -2.14
N ILE A 125 -13.18 -1.54 -1.34
CA ILE A 125 -13.27 -0.34 -0.48
C ILE A 125 -13.29 0.94 -1.33
N PHE A 126 -12.43 1.03 -2.36
CA PHE A 126 -12.35 2.19 -3.25
C PHE A 126 -13.60 2.35 -4.11
N GLU A 127 -14.05 1.27 -4.75
CA GLU A 127 -15.26 1.21 -5.57
C GLU A 127 -16.51 1.56 -4.77
N ARG A 128 -16.55 1.13 -3.49
CA ARG A 128 -17.58 1.51 -2.53
C ARG A 128 -19.00 1.22 -3.04
N GLU A 129 -19.19 0.14 -3.80
CA GLU A 129 -20.51 -0.27 -4.30
C GLU A 129 -21.44 -0.62 -3.12
N GLY A 130 -20.92 -1.32 -2.11
CA GLY A 130 -21.65 -1.73 -0.91
C GLY A 130 -20.77 -1.84 0.33
N PRO A 131 -21.32 -2.33 1.45
CA PRO A 131 -20.52 -2.80 2.58
C PRO A 131 -19.54 -3.90 2.13
N VAL A 132 -18.34 -3.89 2.69
CA VAL A 132 -17.30 -4.86 2.34
C VAL A 132 -17.53 -6.16 3.07
N GLU A 133 -17.71 -7.21 2.27
CA GLU A 133 -17.68 -8.60 2.69
C GLU A 133 -16.54 -9.32 1.96
N PHE A 134 -15.87 -10.21 2.68
CA PHE A 134 -14.80 -11.03 2.13
C PHE A 134 -14.72 -12.35 2.88
N ASP A 135 -14.71 -13.45 2.13
CA ASP A 135 -14.59 -14.82 2.62
C ASP A 135 -13.45 -15.48 1.84
N GLY A 136 -12.24 -15.31 2.34
CA GLY A 136 -11.00 -15.70 1.68
C GLY A 136 -10.15 -16.62 2.56
N GLY A 137 -9.09 -17.16 1.97
CA GLY A 137 -8.14 -18.03 2.66
C GLY A 137 -7.19 -17.28 3.59
N MET A 138 -6.96 -15.98 3.37
CA MET A 138 -6.14 -15.12 4.22
C MET A 138 -6.95 -14.09 5.02
N TYR A 139 -8.08 -13.63 4.48
CA TYR A 139 -8.92 -12.61 5.10
C TYR A 139 -10.39 -13.02 5.23
N GLN A 140 -10.98 -12.70 6.38
CA GLN A 140 -12.40 -12.89 6.67
C GLN A 140 -12.97 -11.57 7.17
N MET A 141 -13.92 -10.99 6.44
CA MET A 141 -14.57 -9.71 6.76
C MET A 141 -16.09 -9.86 6.61
N PRO A 142 -16.89 -9.73 7.69
CA PRO A 142 -16.50 -9.57 9.09
C PRO A 142 -15.78 -10.80 9.65
N TYR A 143 -14.87 -10.60 10.60
CA TYR A 143 -14.13 -11.68 11.25
C TYR A 143 -15.05 -12.58 12.10
N LYS A 144 -14.93 -13.89 11.91
CA LYS A 144 -15.74 -14.93 12.60
C LYS A 144 -14.88 -15.94 13.37
N GLY A 145 -13.57 -15.69 13.47
CA GLY A 145 -12.64 -16.62 14.11
C GLY A 145 -12.60 -16.51 15.64
N PRO A 146 -11.65 -17.22 16.29
CA PRO A 146 -11.49 -17.20 17.74
C PRO A 146 -11.38 -15.78 18.30
N GLY A 147 -12.07 -15.53 19.42
CA GLY A 147 -12.12 -14.23 20.08
C GLY A 147 -13.11 -13.22 19.49
N ALA A 148 -13.84 -13.55 18.42
CA ALA A 148 -14.88 -12.68 17.88
C ALA A 148 -16.08 -12.57 18.85
N THR A 149 -16.60 -11.35 19.03
CA THR A 149 -17.81 -11.09 19.84
C THR A 149 -19.11 -11.44 19.10
N GLY A 150 -19.05 -11.67 17.79
CA GLY A 150 -20.22 -11.85 16.91
C GLY A 150 -20.92 -10.54 16.51
N LEU A 151 -20.48 -9.39 17.02
CA LEU A 151 -21.09 -8.08 16.70
C LEU A 151 -20.55 -7.43 15.41
N GLY A 152 -19.53 -8.02 14.80
CA GLY A 152 -18.95 -7.53 13.56
C GLY A 152 -19.97 -7.57 12.43
N LYS A 153 -20.14 -6.46 11.73
CA LYS A 153 -21.00 -6.35 10.53
C LYS A 153 -20.20 -5.80 9.35
N PRO A 154 -20.60 -6.10 8.12
CA PRO A 154 -20.00 -5.50 6.94
C PRO A 154 -20.06 -3.98 7.01
N LEU A 155 -18.96 -3.30 6.71
CA LEU A 155 -18.87 -1.84 6.76
C LEU A 155 -18.63 -1.29 5.37
N LYS A 156 -19.30 -0.18 5.06
CA LYS A 156 -19.05 0.63 3.86
C LYS A 156 -18.17 1.81 4.27
N SER A 157 -17.13 2.12 3.49
CA SER A 157 -16.25 3.24 3.80
C SER A 157 -17.05 4.53 3.97
N ILE A 158 -16.72 5.32 5.00
CA ILE A 158 -17.26 6.68 5.15
C ILE A 158 -16.66 7.58 4.07
N LEU A 159 -15.34 7.47 3.87
CA LEU A 159 -14.62 8.22 2.85
C LEU A 159 -14.91 7.66 1.46
N HIS A 160 -15.19 8.54 0.50
CA HIS A 160 -15.34 8.17 -0.90
C HIS A 160 -13.96 8.16 -1.56
N GLY A 161 -13.42 6.98 -1.82
CA GLY A 161 -12.16 6.82 -2.54
C GLY A 161 -12.31 7.01 -4.04
N ASP A 162 -11.19 7.23 -4.72
CA ASP A 162 -11.11 7.12 -6.17
C ASP A 162 -10.78 5.64 -6.54
N PRO A 163 -11.65 4.94 -7.29
CA PRO A 163 -11.38 3.57 -7.75
C PRO A 163 -10.14 3.44 -8.65
N SER A 164 -9.62 4.56 -9.18
CA SER A 164 -8.45 4.62 -10.04
C SER A 164 -7.12 4.84 -9.31
N ILE A 165 -7.11 4.89 -7.97
CA ILE A 165 -5.88 4.93 -7.17
C ILE A 165 -4.97 3.77 -7.60
N PRO A 166 -3.77 4.04 -8.16
CA PRO A 166 -2.97 2.99 -8.74
C PRO A 166 -2.34 2.09 -7.66
N ILE A 167 -2.38 0.78 -7.89
CA ILE A 167 -1.77 -0.25 -7.06
C ILE A 167 -0.68 -0.98 -7.85
N TYR A 168 0.55 -0.90 -7.38
CA TYR A 168 1.72 -1.62 -7.90
C TYR A 168 2.18 -2.68 -6.89
N THR A 169 2.91 -3.70 -7.34
CA THR A 169 3.32 -4.81 -6.48
C THR A 169 4.76 -5.24 -6.72
N ALA A 170 5.56 -5.34 -5.66
CA ALA A 170 6.89 -5.92 -5.76
C ALA A 170 6.82 -7.45 -5.84
N SER A 171 6.89 -7.98 -7.06
CA SER A 171 6.84 -9.42 -7.36
C SER A 171 8.08 -9.86 -8.14
N ILE A 172 8.77 -10.89 -7.64
CA ILE A 172 9.99 -11.45 -8.28
C ILE A 172 9.84 -12.91 -8.71
N THR A 173 8.81 -13.61 -8.24
CA THR A 173 8.57 -15.02 -8.58
C THR A 173 7.58 -15.12 -9.73
N PRO A 174 7.63 -16.17 -10.58
CA PRO A 174 6.67 -16.34 -11.68
C PRO A 174 5.21 -16.31 -11.21
N ALA A 175 4.90 -16.96 -10.08
CA ALA A 175 3.57 -16.95 -9.49
C ALA A 175 3.17 -15.56 -8.94
N GLY A 176 4.13 -14.82 -8.37
CA GLY A 176 3.93 -13.45 -7.91
C GLY A 176 3.62 -12.52 -9.07
N VAL A 177 4.42 -12.56 -10.13
CA VAL A 177 4.21 -11.74 -11.34
C VAL A 177 2.86 -12.07 -12.00
N SER A 178 2.49 -13.35 -12.05
CA SER A 178 1.17 -13.76 -12.55
C SER A 178 0.02 -13.19 -11.71
N ALA A 179 0.15 -13.21 -10.38
CA ALA A 179 -0.84 -12.61 -9.50
C ALA A 179 -0.90 -11.08 -9.66
N SER A 180 0.25 -10.41 -9.77
CA SER A 180 0.31 -8.98 -10.03
C SER A 180 -0.42 -8.58 -11.30
N ALA A 181 -0.21 -9.32 -12.40
CA ALA A 181 -0.90 -9.07 -13.67
C ALA A 181 -2.42 -9.28 -13.60
N GLU A 182 -2.89 -10.11 -12.67
CA GLU A 182 -4.32 -10.38 -12.46
C GLU A 182 -5.01 -9.27 -11.65
N VAL A 183 -4.36 -8.75 -10.61
CA VAL A 183 -5.04 -7.90 -9.62
C VAL A 183 -4.51 -6.46 -9.52
N ALA A 184 -3.29 -6.18 -9.94
CA ALA A 184 -2.61 -4.89 -9.78
C ALA A 184 -2.52 -4.13 -11.11
N ASP A 185 -2.17 -2.84 -11.03
CA ASP A 185 -1.96 -1.96 -12.19
C ASP A 185 -0.51 -1.99 -12.70
N GLY A 186 0.39 -2.64 -11.95
CA GLY A 186 1.79 -2.84 -12.32
C GLY A 186 2.58 -3.68 -11.32
N VAL A 187 3.85 -3.94 -11.68
CA VAL A 187 4.87 -4.61 -10.87
C VAL A 187 5.97 -3.61 -10.55
#